data_AF-A0A8J6EN62-F1
#
_entry.id   AF-A0A8J6EN62-F1
#
_cell.length_a   1.000
_cell.length_b   1.000
_cell.length_c   1.000
_cell.angle_alpha   90.00
_cell.angle_beta   90.00
_cell.angle_gamma   90.00
#
_symmetry.space_group_name_H-M   'P 1'
#
loop_
_entity.id
_entity.type
_entity.pdbx_description
1 polymer ?
#
loop_
_entity_poly.entity_id
_entity_poly.type
_entity_poly.pdbx_seq_one_letter_code
_entity_poly.pdbx_strand_id
1 'polypeptide(L)'
;MSSESCQGVITAPPPPSMPHKERYFDRINENDPGYLRERNMSPDLRQDFNMMEQKKRVTQILKSPAFREDLECLIEDQMQKGNNPTGLLALQQIADYIMASSFAGFPSSPLS
;
A
#
# COMPACT_ATOMS: atom_id res chain seq x y z
N MET A 1 -7.94 -62.09 -2.73
CA MET A 1 -8.94 -61.01 -2.63
C MET A 1 -8.88 -60.50 -1.20
N SER A 2 -8.20 -59.38 -0.98
CA SER A 2 -8.00 -58.79 0.34
C SER A 2 -8.92 -57.59 0.47
N SER A 3 -9.78 -57.59 1.47
CA SER A 3 -10.52 -56.40 1.88
C SER A 3 -10.71 -56.47 3.39
N GLU A 4 -9.77 -55.86 4.11
CA GLU A 4 -9.90 -55.64 5.54
C GLU A 4 -9.51 -54.20 5.88
N SER A 5 -10.14 -53.72 6.95
CA SER A 5 -9.86 -52.51 7.70
C SER A 5 -10.52 -51.21 7.22
N CYS A 6 -11.79 -51.06 7.62
CA CYS A 6 -12.42 -49.78 7.91
C CYS A 6 -11.56 -49.01 8.94
N GLN A 7 -10.81 -47.99 8.52
CA GLN A 7 -10.18 -47.03 9.42
C GLN A 7 -11.06 -45.78 9.55
N GLY A 8 -11.58 -45.59 10.75
CA GLY A 8 -12.40 -44.44 11.13
C GLY A 8 -11.61 -43.13 11.07
N VAL A 9 -12.26 -42.10 10.54
CA VAL A 9 -11.81 -40.70 10.63
C VAL A 9 -12.05 -40.23 12.05
N ILE A 10 -11.01 -40.25 12.88
CA ILE A 10 -11.04 -39.70 14.24
C ILE A 10 -10.89 -38.18 14.11
N THR A 11 -12.01 -37.47 14.04
CA THR A 11 -12.05 -36.01 14.25
C THR A 11 -11.94 -35.73 15.75
N ALA A 12 -10.74 -35.79 16.30
CA ALA A 12 -10.50 -35.33 17.67
C ALA A 12 -10.40 -33.79 17.68
N PRO A 13 -11.14 -33.07 18.54
CA PRO A 13 -10.98 -31.63 18.69
C PRO A 13 -9.60 -31.33 19.31
N PRO A 14 -8.91 -30.25 18.88
CA PRO A 14 -7.61 -29.90 19.42
C PRO A 14 -7.70 -29.49 20.91
N PRO A 15 -6.67 -29.80 21.72
CA PRO A 15 -6.71 -29.57 23.16
C PRO A 15 -6.72 -28.06 23.52
N PRO A 16 -7.39 -27.68 24.62
CA PRO A 16 -7.55 -26.28 25.02
C PRO A 16 -6.35 -25.84 25.86
N SER A 17 -5.18 -25.65 25.26
CA SER A 17 -4.06 -25.02 25.97
C SER A 17 -3.07 -24.38 25.03
N MET A 18 -3.48 -23.27 24.43
CA MET A 18 -2.55 -22.22 23.99
C MET A 18 -3.06 -20.92 24.60
N PRO A 19 -2.22 -20.13 25.29
CA PRO A 19 -2.62 -18.80 25.75
C PRO A 19 -3.10 -18.06 24.50
N HIS A 20 -4.36 -17.66 24.52
CA HIS A 20 -5.06 -17.19 23.34
C HIS A 20 -4.28 -16.05 22.71
N LYS A 21 -3.54 -16.35 21.64
CA LYS A 21 -3.34 -15.44 20.52
C LYS A 21 -4.75 -14.96 20.22
N GLU A 22 -5.11 -13.75 20.68
CA GLU A 22 -6.50 -13.29 20.79
C GLU A 22 -7.24 -13.76 19.56
N ARG A 23 -8.37 -14.42 19.77
CA ARG A 23 -9.15 -15.05 18.70
C ARG A 23 -9.26 -13.97 17.62
N TYR A 24 -8.92 -14.29 16.38
CA TYR A 24 -8.81 -13.31 15.29
C TYR A 24 -10.01 -12.33 15.23
N PHE A 25 -11.17 -12.78 15.71
CA PHE A 25 -12.42 -12.03 15.89
C PHE A 25 -12.48 -11.10 17.11
N ASP A 26 -11.81 -11.39 18.24
CA ASP A 26 -11.81 -10.56 19.46
C ASP A 26 -11.02 -9.24 19.30
N ARG A 27 -10.15 -9.14 18.28
CA ARG A 27 -9.40 -7.92 17.97
C ARG A 27 -10.20 -6.87 17.22
N ILE A 28 -11.33 -7.26 16.62
CA ILE A 28 -12.17 -6.36 15.83
C ILE A 28 -13.26 -5.84 16.75
N ASN A 29 -13.20 -4.55 17.08
CA ASN A 29 -14.30 -3.91 17.76
C ASN A 29 -15.48 -3.75 16.78
N GLU A 30 -16.45 -4.66 16.87
CA GLU A 30 -17.65 -4.63 16.01
C GLU A 30 -18.49 -3.35 16.18
N ASN A 31 -18.34 -2.65 17.31
CA ASN A 31 -19.01 -1.37 17.58
C ASN A 31 -18.18 -0.16 17.15
N ASP A 32 -17.00 -0.35 16.54
CA ASP A 32 -16.20 0.76 16.04
C ASP A 32 -16.93 1.45 14.86
N PRO A 33 -17.14 2.77 14.93
CA PRO A 33 -17.86 3.49 13.88
C PRO A 33 -17.11 3.48 12.54
N GLY A 34 -15.79 3.31 12.53
CA GLY A 34 -14.99 3.14 11.33
C GLY A 34 -15.22 1.77 10.68
N TYR A 35 -15.18 0.70 11.48
CA TYR A 35 -15.47 -0.66 11.03
C TYR A 35 -16.90 -0.80 10.48
N LEU A 36 -17.89 -0.27 11.20
CA LEU A 36 -19.28 -0.27 10.75
C LEU A 36 -19.45 0.52 9.45
N ARG A 37 -18.77 1.67 9.32
CA ARG A 37 -18.82 2.46 8.10
C ARG A 37 -18.22 1.67 6.92
N GLU A 38 -17.02 1.15 7.09
CA GLU A 38 -16.30 0.37 6.06
C GLU A 38 -17.11 -0.85 5.60
N ARG A 39 -17.76 -1.57 6.54
CA ARG A 39 -18.63 -2.71 6.25
C ARG A 39 -19.87 -2.32 5.44
N ASN A 40 -20.43 -1.14 5.70
CA ASN A 40 -21.63 -0.65 5.03
C ASN A 40 -21.32 0.07 3.70
N MET A 41 -20.06 0.35 3.38
CA MET A 41 -19.69 0.96 2.10
C MET A 41 -19.80 -0.04 0.95
N SER A 42 -20.29 0.43 -0.21
CA SER A 42 -20.26 -0.35 -1.44
C SER A 42 -18.81 -0.62 -1.88
N PRO A 43 -18.56 -1.73 -2.61
CA PRO A 43 -17.21 -2.04 -3.09
C PRO A 43 -16.56 -0.91 -3.91
N ASP A 44 -17.37 -0.23 -4.72
CA ASP A 44 -16.96 0.89 -5.57
C ASP A 44 -16.47 2.09 -4.74
N LEU A 45 -17.26 2.49 -3.73
CA LEU A 45 -16.90 3.59 -2.85
C LEU A 45 -15.63 3.29 -2.03
N ARG A 46 -15.47 2.05 -1.56
CA ARG A 46 -14.24 1.61 -0.84
C ARG A 46 -13.01 1.71 -1.74
N GLN A 47 -13.15 1.29 -3.00
CA GLN A 47 -12.08 1.38 -3.98
C GLN A 47 -11.69 2.84 -4.25
N ASP A 48 -12.68 3.72 -4.41
CA ASP A 48 -12.46 5.15 -4.62
C ASP A 48 -11.72 5.80 -3.46
N PHE A 49 -12.10 5.53 -2.21
CA PHE A 49 -11.37 6.03 -1.04
C PHE A 49 -9.92 5.55 -0.99
N ASN A 50 -9.69 4.26 -1.28
CA ASN A 50 -8.34 3.71 -1.35
C ASN A 50 -7.51 4.41 -2.43
N MET A 51 -8.11 4.65 -3.61
CA MET A 51 -7.46 5.36 -4.70
C MET A 51 -7.18 6.83 -4.34
N MET A 52 -8.14 7.52 -3.71
CA MET A 52 -8.00 8.90 -3.25
C MET A 52 -6.88 9.02 -2.21
N GLU A 53 -6.85 8.16 -1.19
CA GLU A 53 -5.80 8.17 -0.16
C GLU A 53 -4.44 7.77 -0.74
N GLN A 54 -4.38 6.84 -1.69
CA GLN A 54 -3.14 6.53 -2.40
C GLN A 54 -2.61 7.74 -3.17
N LYS A 55 -3.45 8.40 -3.98
CA LYS A 55 -3.06 9.61 -4.74
C LYS A 55 -2.59 10.73 -3.83
N LYS A 56 -3.27 10.92 -2.70
CA LYS A 56 -2.89 11.88 -1.66
C LYS A 56 -1.52 11.55 -1.06
N ARG A 57 -1.26 10.30 -0.68
CA ARG A 57 0.04 9.88 -0.15
C ARG A 57 1.16 10.08 -1.17
N VAL A 58 0.95 9.68 -2.43
CA VAL A 58 1.92 9.90 -3.51
C VAL A 58 2.24 11.39 -3.64
N THR A 59 1.21 12.23 -3.68
CA THR A 59 1.39 13.69 -3.79
C THR A 59 2.15 14.26 -2.60
N GLN A 60 1.89 13.78 -1.37
CA GLN A 60 2.62 14.20 -0.19
C GLN A 60 4.10 13.81 -0.25
N ILE A 61 4.41 12.60 -0.71
CA ILE A 61 5.80 12.14 -0.89
C ILE A 61 6.53 13.01 -1.92
N LEU A 62 5.94 13.24 -3.09
CA LEU A 62 6.55 14.06 -4.15
C LEU A 62 6.74 15.53 -3.75
N LYS A 63 5.88 16.04 -2.85
CA LYS A 63 5.99 17.39 -2.26
C LYS A 63 6.89 17.46 -1.02
N SER A 64 7.33 16.32 -0.49
CA SER A 64 8.17 16.28 0.71
C SER A 64 9.54 16.90 0.41
N PRO A 65 10.00 17.91 1.18
CA PRO A 65 11.33 18.48 1.02
C PRO A 65 12.44 17.44 1.14
N ALA A 66 12.34 16.54 2.13
CA ALA A 66 13.33 15.48 2.35
C ALA A 66 13.48 14.55 1.14
N PHE A 67 12.37 14.21 0.47
CA PHE A 67 12.43 13.37 -0.72
C PHE A 67 13.15 14.06 -1.89
N ARG A 68 13.02 15.38 -2.00
CA ARG A 68 13.72 16.16 -3.03
C ARG A 68 15.22 16.23 -2.74
N GLU A 69 15.59 16.48 -1.49
CA GLU A 69 16.98 16.51 -1.04
C GLU A 69 17.67 15.14 -1.29
N ASP A 70 17.00 14.05 -0.94
CA ASP A 70 17.50 12.69 -1.18
C ASP A 70 17.68 12.40 -2.69
N LEU A 71 16.75 12.85 -3.54
CA LEU A 71 16.86 12.71 -4.99
C LEU A 71 18.00 13.55 -5.57
N GLU A 72 18.21 14.77 -5.09
CA GLU A 72 19.29 15.64 -5.53
C GLU A 72 20.66 15.06 -5.15
N CYS A 73 20.81 14.58 -3.91
CA CYS A 73 22.00 13.86 -3.47
C CYS A 73 22.27 12.61 -4.33
N LEU A 74 21.23 11.84 -4.67
CA LEU A 74 21.36 10.68 -5.56
C LEU A 74 21.83 11.07 -6.97
N ILE A 75 21.32 12.17 -7.52
CA ILE A 75 21.75 12.68 -8.83
C ILE A 75 23.21 13.09 -8.78
N GLU A 76 23.61 13.87 -7.78
CA GLU A 76 25.00 14.32 -7.59
C GLU A 76 25.97 13.14 -7.48
N ASP A 77 25.61 12.11 -6.70
CA ASP A 77 26.39 10.88 -6.55
C ASP A 77 26.59 10.16 -7.89
N GLN A 78 25.55 10.11 -8.72
CA GLN A 78 25.64 9.51 -10.06
C GLN A 78 26.47 10.38 -11.02
N MET A 79 26.41 11.71 -10.89
CA MET A 79 27.25 12.63 -11.67
C MET A 79 28.73 12.41 -11.36
N GLN A 80 29.08 12.23 -10.08
CA GLN A 80 30.46 12.00 -9.67
C GLN A 80 30.98 10.61 -10.05
N LYS A 81 30.13 9.57 -9.96
CA LYS A 81 30.50 8.20 -10.31
C LYS A 81 30.68 7.99 -11.82
N GLY A 82 29.87 8.65 -12.66
CA GLY A 82 30.03 8.65 -14.11
C GLY A 82 29.78 7.30 -14.80
N ASN A 83 29.33 6.27 -14.08
CA ASN A 83 29.19 4.91 -14.62
C ASN A 83 27.93 4.70 -15.48
N ASN A 84 26.95 5.62 -15.45
CA ASN A 84 25.68 5.45 -16.18
C ASN A 84 25.05 6.79 -16.62
N PRO A 85 25.42 7.32 -17.80
CA PRO A 85 24.88 8.59 -18.30
C PRO A 85 23.38 8.51 -18.62
N THR A 86 22.86 7.35 -19.03
CA THR A 86 21.42 7.16 -19.29
C THR A 86 20.60 7.19 -18.00
N GLY A 87 21.10 6.55 -16.94
CA GLY A 87 20.47 6.58 -15.62
C GLY A 87 20.46 7.98 -15.03
N LEU A 88 21.52 8.76 -15.26
CA LEU A 88 21.59 10.15 -14.84
C LEU A 88 20.51 11.02 -15.51
N LEU A 89 20.36 10.90 -16.84
CA LEU A 89 19.34 11.62 -17.59
C LEU A 89 17.92 11.24 -17.13
N ALA A 90 17.69 9.95 -16.81
CA ALA A 90 16.41 9.50 -16.29
C ALA A 90 16.10 10.13 -14.91
N LEU A 91 17.09 10.18 -14.00
CA LEU A 91 16.92 10.82 -12.70
C LEU A 91 16.65 12.32 -12.82
N GLN A 92 17.35 13.02 -13.72
CA GLN A 92 17.10 14.43 -14.01
C GLN A 92 15.66 14.65 -14.52
N GLN A 93 15.21 13.84 -15.48
CA GLN A 93 13.84 13.91 -15.99
C GLN A 93 12.79 13.69 -14.90
N ILE A 94 13.06 12.77 -13.97
CA ILE A 94 12.17 12.51 -12.82
C ILE A 94 12.13 13.73 -11.89
N ALA A 95 13.29 14.32 -11.56
CA ALA A 95 13.37 15.53 -10.74
C ALA A 95 12.60 16.70 -11.39
N ASP A 96 12.82 16.93 -12.69
CA ASP A 96 12.14 17.98 -13.45
C ASP A 96 10.62 17.78 -13.48
N TYR A 97 10.16 16.54 -13.68
CA TYR A 97 8.73 16.20 -13.65
C TYR A 97 8.10 16.48 -12.29
N ILE A 98 8.77 16.13 -11.19
CA ILE A 98 8.27 16.34 -9.82
C ILE A 98 8.20 17.85 -9.50
N MET A 99 9.21 18.61 -9.92
CA MET A 99 9.23 20.08 -9.77
C MET A 99 8.10 20.74 -10.58
N ALA A 100 7.91 20.33 -11.83
CA ALA A 100 6.84 20.85 -12.69
C ALA A 100 5.43 20.45 -12.17
N SER A 101 5.28 19.21 -11.69
CA SER A 101 4.01 18.72 -11.11
C SER A 101 3.64 19.41 -9.80
N SER A 102 4.59 20.03 -9.10
CA SER A 102 4.32 20.73 -7.84
C SER A 102 3.61 22.08 -8.07
N PHE A 103 3.76 22.67 -9.27
CA PHE A 103 3.09 23.90 -9.68
C PHE A 103 1.73 23.65 -10.36
N ALA A 104 1.57 22.50 -11.01
CA ALA A 104 0.29 22.06 -11.55
C ALA A 104 -0.61 21.56 -10.41
N GLY A 105 -1.34 22.47 -9.77
CA GLY A 105 -2.62 22.10 -9.19
C GLY A 105 -3.38 21.30 -10.25
N PHE A 106 -3.70 20.04 -9.93
CA PHE A 106 -4.39 19.12 -10.83
C PHE A 106 -5.45 19.89 -11.64
N PRO A 107 -5.45 19.84 -12.99
CA PRO A 107 -6.60 20.33 -13.70
C PRO A 107 -7.75 19.40 -13.29
N SER A 108 -8.64 19.90 -12.43
CA SER A 108 -9.98 19.36 -12.34
C SER A 108 -10.55 19.52 -13.75
N SER A 109 -10.53 18.44 -14.54
CA SER A 109 -11.23 18.43 -15.82
C SER A 109 -12.67 18.87 -15.55
N PRO A 110 -13.19 19.90 -16.26
CA PRO A 110 -14.61 20.18 -16.18
C PRO A 110 -15.33 18.96 -16.76
N LEU A 111 -16.21 18.36 -15.95
CA LEU A 111 -17.12 17.32 -16.41
C LEU A 111 -17.96 17.92 -17.54
N SER A 112 -17.83 17.37 -18.74
CA SER A 112 -18.68 17.67 -19.90
C SER A 112 -19.71 16.56 -20.10
#